data_AF-A0A1A9R029-F1
#
_entry.id   AF-A0A1A9R029-F1
#
_cell.length_a   1.000
_cell.length_b   1.000
_cell.length_c   1.000
_cell.angle_alpha   90.00
_cell.angle_beta   90.00
_cell.angle_gamma   90.00
#
_symmetry.space_group_name_H-M   'P 1'
#
loop_
_entity.id
_entity.type
_entity.pdbx_description
1 polymer ?
#
loop_
_entity_poly.entity_id
_entity_poly.type
_entity_poly.pdbx_seq_one_letter_code
_entity_poly.pdbx_strand_id
1 'polypeptide(L)'
;MVQKIMVQKIKLTTILTATALALLLSSSALAEEVFSETATGMVNAAVQAICDGDKDRHLAMHQRKIEPDPYYDEKFSAFHEACKENGITDIEIITELDDALMQEQKRRFHIDANILMGDGALYATTFRVVWGAFGAPAGSNPVEAWRLGGLSRVEVPILRDVQAGD
;
A
#
# COMPACT_ATOMS: atom_id res chain seq x y z
N MET A 1 -3.27 -24.55 19.13
CA MET A 1 -3.09 -23.12 19.48
C MET A 1 -3.77 -22.35 18.35
N VAL A 2 -4.91 -21.72 18.61
CA VAL A 2 -5.62 -20.97 17.57
C VAL A 2 -4.92 -19.63 17.45
N GLN A 3 -4.21 -19.41 16.34
CA GLN A 3 -3.53 -18.16 16.04
C GLN A 3 -4.62 -17.08 15.85
N LYS A 4 -4.59 -16.03 16.67
CA LYS A 4 -5.64 -15.01 16.73
C LYS A 4 -5.42 -14.06 15.55
N ILE A 5 -6.37 -14.02 14.61
CA ILE A 5 -6.37 -13.04 13.52
C ILE A 5 -6.53 -11.64 14.13
N MET A 6 -5.67 -10.70 13.71
CA MET A 6 -5.77 -9.29 14.06
C MET A 6 -6.43 -8.51 12.92
N VAL A 7 -7.37 -7.63 13.27
CA VAL A 7 -8.07 -6.77 12.30
C VAL A 7 -7.83 -5.33 12.72
N GLN A 8 -7.28 -4.53 11.79
CA GLN A 8 -7.02 -3.11 12.01
C GLN A 8 -7.83 -2.28 11.02
N LYS A 9 -8.69 -1.39 11.53
CA LYS A 9 -9.53 -0.50 10.72
C LYS A 9 -8.99 0.91 10.73
N ILE A 10 -8.88 1.52 9.56
CA ILE A 10 -8.37 2.87 9.36
C ILE A 10 -9.42 3.65 8.58
N LYS A 11 -10.06 4.61 9.26
CA LYS A 11 -10.98 5.55 8.62
C LYS A 11 -10.19 6.66 7.93
N LEU A 12 -10.19 6.69 6.60
CA LEU A 12 -9.77 7.88 5.87
C LEU A 12 -10.89 8.91 5.98
N THR A 13 -10.77 9.81 6.95
CA THR A 13 -11.55 11.06 6.90
C THR A 13 -10.90 11.94 5.85
N THR A 14 -11.67 12.37 4.86
CA THR A 14 -11.22 13.20 3.74
C THR A 14 -10.42 14.40 4.24
N ILE A 15 -9.08 14.34 4.20
CA ILE A 15 -8.21 15.47 4.55
C ILE A 15 -8.11 16.37 3.32
N LEU A 16 -9.19 17.09 3.04
CA LEU A 16 -9.12 18.33 2.28
C LEU A 16 -9.09 19.48 3.29
N THR A 17 -7.90 19.81 3.80
CA THR A 17 -7.39 21.19 4.01
C THR A 17 -6.08 21.20 4.82
N ALA A 18 -5.03 21.73 4.18
CA ALA A 18 -3.87 22.43 4.73
C ALA A 18 -2.92 21.72 5.73
N THR A 19 -1.80 21.20 5.18
CA THR A 19 -0.45 21.55 5.67
C THR A 19 0.54 21.47 4.50
N ALA A 20 0.56 22.52 3.68
CA ALA A 20 1.69 22.84 2.83
C ALA A 20 2.76 23.55 3.68
N LEU A 21 3.63 22.78 4.34
CA LEU A 21 4.96 23.13 4.89
C LEU A 21 5.47 21.85 5.57
N ALA A 22 6.32 21.01 4.98
CA ALA A 22 7.69 21.32 4.65
C ALA A 22 8.26 20.32 3.62
N LEU A 23 8.33 20.70 2.35
CA LEU A 23 9.16 20.03 1.34
C LEU A 23 9.73 21.07 0.37
N LEU A 24 10.47 22.03 0.92
CA LEU A 24 11.34 22.88 0.12
C LEU A 24 12.69 22.94 0.81
N LEU A 25 13.50 21.90 0.60
CA LEU A 25 14.96 21.98 0.58
C LEU A 25 15.50 20.80 -0.25
N SER A 26 15.67 21.10 -1.54
CA SER A 26 16.86 20.79 -2.33
C SER A 26 17.05 19.38 -2.92
N SER A 27 17.25 19.43 -4.24
CA SER A 27 18.02 18.52 -5.12
C SER A 27 17.22 17.46 -5.85
N SER A 28 17.10 17.70 -7.15
CA SER A 28 16.51 16.90 -8.23
C SER A 28 17.18 15.53 -8.48
N ALA A 29 17.52 14.79 -7.41
CA ALA A 29 18.18 13.48 -7.45
C ALA A 29 17.72 12.51 -6.33
N LEU A 30 16.66 12.82 -5.59
CA LEU A 30 16.21 12.06 -4.39
C LEU A 30 14.83 11.39 -4.54
N ALA A 31 14.31 11.22 -5.76
CA ALA A 31 12.91 10.84 -5.99
C ALA A 31 12.58 9.34 -5.87
N GLU A 32 13.51 8.42 -5.61
CA GLU A 32 13.27 7.02 -6.06
C GLU A 32 13.13 5.91 -5.01
N GLU A 33 13.04 6.20 -3.71
CA GLU A 33 12.81 5.12 -2.74
C GLU A 33 11.71 5.43 -1.72
N VAL A 34 10.57 4.74 -1.88
CA VAL A 34 9.42 4.82 -0.97
C VAL A 34 9.47 3.61 -0.04
N PHE A 35 9.58 3.88 1.26
CA PHE A 35 9.62 2.87 2.32
C PHE A 35 8.65 3.21 3.44
N SER A 36 8.34 2.21 4.28
CA SER A 36 7.54 2.38 5.50
C SER A 36 8.26 1.79 6.70
N GLU A 37 8.08 2.42 7.87
CA GLU A 37 8.57 1.91 9.16
C GLU A 37 7.77 0.68 9.62
N THR A 38 6.52 0.55 9.18
CA THR A 38 5.66 -0.59 9.52
C THR A 38 5.17 -1.33 8.29
N ALA A 39 4.84 -2.61 8.48
CA ALA A 39 4.34 -3.48 7.42
C ALA A 39 2.94 -3.04 6.98
N THR A 40 2.04 -2.73 7.93
CA THR A 40 0.71 -2.19 7.61
C THR A 40 0.77 -0.79 6.99
N GLY A 41 1.75 0.03 7.40
CA GLY A 41 1.99 1.36 6.83
C GLY A 41 2.34 1.31 5.35
N MET A 42 3.07 0.27 4.92
CA MET A 42 3.37 0.06 3.50
C MET A 42 2.10 -0.25 2.69
N VAL A 43 1.18 -1.05 3.25
CA VAL A 43 -0.12 -1.33 2.62
C VAL A 43 -0.94 -0.06 2.43
N ASN A 44 -1.03 0.78 3.47
CA ASN A 44 -1.74 2.05 3.39
C ASN A 44 -1.13 2.98 2.34
N ALA A 45 0.20 3.10 2.33
CA ALA A 45 0.91 3.92 1.36
C ALA A 45 0.67 3.42 -0.08
N ALA A 46 0.66 2.10 -0.28
CA ALA A 46 0.39 1.49 -1.57
C ALA A 46 -1.02 1.81 -2.08
N VAL A 47 -2.05 1.64 -1.25
CA VAL A 47 -3.44 1.98 -1.58
C VAL A 47 -3.57 3.47 -1.90
N GLN A 48 -2.97 4.33 -1.09
CA GLN A 48 -3.01 5.78 -1.29
C GLN A 48 -2.36 6.18 -2.62
N ALA A 49 -1.21 5.62 -2.97
CA ALA A 49 -0.54 5.94 -4.23
C ALA A 49 -1.38 5.55 -5.46
N ILE A 50 -2.13 4.44 -5.41
CA ILE A 50 -3.08 4.09 -6.49
C ILE A 50 -4.25 5.09 -6.50
N CYS A 51 -4.79 5.41 -5.31
CA CYS A 51 -5.88 6.37 -5.18
C CYS A 51 -5.51 7.76 -5.75
N ASP A 52 -4.29 8.21 -5.53
CA ASP A 52 -3.72 9.47 -6.05
C ASP A 52 -3.40 9.40 -7.56
N GLY A 53 -3.44 8.21 -8.17
CA GLY A 53 -3.05 8.00 -9.57
C GLY A 53 -1.54 8.02 -9.78
N ASP A 54 -0.75 7.99 -8.70
CA ASP A 54 0.71 8.07 -8.72
C ASP A 54 1.33 6.67 -8.93
N LYS A 55 1.25 6.21 -10.17
CA LYS A 55 1.74 4.88 -10.57
C LYS A 55 3.24 4.76 -10.38
N ASP A 56 4.01 5.79 -10.70
CA ASP A 56 5.47 5.75 -10.56
C ASP A 56 5.88 5.57 -9.10
N ARG A 57 5.24 6.30 -8.19
CA ARG A 57 5.47 6.14 -6.74
C ARG A 57 5.05 4.76 -6.24
N HIS A 58 3.91 4.24 -6.68
CA HIS A 58 3.48 2.90 -6.31
C HIS A 58 4.45 1.82 -6.83
N LEU A 59 4.93 1.94 -8.07
CA LEU A 59 5.96 1.06 -8.62
C LEU A 59 7.28 1.16 -7.85
N ALA A 60 7.66 2.36 -7.38
CA ALA A 60 8.86 2.58 -6.57
C ALA A 60 8.79 1.94 -5.16
N MET A 61 7.60 1.67 -4.63
CA MET A 61 7.43 0.91 -3.38
C MET A 61 7.82 -0.56 -3.51
N HIS A 62 7.85 -1.11 -4.73
CA HIS A 62 8.20 -2.50 -4.97
C HIS A 62 9.71 -2.71 -4.97
N GLN A 63 10.15 -3.71 -4.20
CA GLN A 63 11.53 -4.19 -4.24
C GLN A 63 11.90 -4.71 -5.63
N ARG A 64 10.98 -5.41 -6.29
CA ARG A 64 11.20 -5.97 -7.64
C ARG A 64 10.39 -5.15 -8.63
N LYS A 65 11.08 -4.36 -9.45
CA LYS A 65 10.52 -3.71 -10.64
C LYS A 65 10.16 -4.80 -11.66
N ILE A 66 9.01 -4.70 -12.30
CA ILE A 66 8.55 -5.62 -13.35
C ILE A 66 8.54 -4.93 -14.72
N GLU A 67 8.45 -5.75 -15.75
CA GLU A 67 8.01 -5.33 -17.07
C GLU A 67 6.53 -4.88 -17.02
N PRO A 68 6.09 -3.99 -17.93
CA PRO A 68 4.70 -3.56 -18.00
C PRO A 68 3.72 -4.76 -18.08
N ASP A 69 2.72 -4.79 -17.19
CA ASP A 69 1.63 -5.79 -17.22
C ASP A 69 0.29 -5.07 -17.51
N PRO A 70 -0.35 -5.31 -18.67
CA PRO A 70 -1.63 -4.69 -19.00
C PRO A 70 -2.74 -4.93 -17.98
N TYR A 71 -2.75 -6.10 -17.32
CA TYR A 71 -3.75 -6.40 -16.29
C TYR A 71 -3.57 -5.47 -15.10
N TYR A 72 -2.31 -5.29 -14.68
CA TYR A 72 -1.97 -4.42 -13.57
C TYR A 72 -2.39 -2.98 -13.87
N ASP A 73 -2.10 -2.50 -15.08
CA ASP A 73 -2.44 -1.15 -15.54
C ASP A 73 -3.96 -0.91 -15.55
N GLU A 74 -4.72 -1.87 -16.08
CA GLU A 74 -6.19 -1.82 -16.08
C GLU A 74 -6.75 -1.69 -14.66
N LYS A 75 -6.27 -2.51 -13.72
CA LYS A 75 -6.79 -2.52 -12.34
C LYS A 75 -6.33 -1.30 -11.54
N PHE A 76 -5.10 -0.85 -11.75
CA PHE A 76 -4.61 0.42 -11.19
C PHE A 76 -5.52 1.57 -11.62
N SER A 77 -5.77 1.72 -12.93
CA SER A 77 -6.63 2.79 -13.46
C SER A 77 -8.08 2.67 -12.97
N ALA A 78 -8.64 1.46 -12.94
CA ALA A 78 -10.01 1.24 -12.46
C ALA A 78 -10.18 1.66 -10.99
N PHE A 79 -9.25 1.27 -10.12
CA PHE A 79 -9.31 1.66 -8.71
C PHE A 79 -9.06 3.17 -8.52
N HIS A 80 -8.14 3.76 -9.28
CA HIS A 80 -7.90 5.21 -9.26
C HIS A 80 -9.17 6.01 -9.62
N GLU A 81 -9.86 5.65 -10.71
CA GLU A 81 -11.09 6.35 -11.09
C GLU A 81 -12.19 6.14 -10.04
N ALA A 82 -12.34 4.94 -9.46
CA ALA A 82 -13.28 4.73 -8.36
C ALA A 82 -12.97 5.61 -7.14
N CYS A 83 -11.68 5.78 -6.81
CA CYS A 83 -11.20 6.70 -5.78
C CYS A 83 -11.59 8.15 -6.05
N LYS A 84 -11.43 8.60 -7.28
CA LYS A 84 -11.75 9.97 -7.69
C LYS A 84 -13.25 10.23 -7.72
N GLU A 85 -14.06 9.25 -8.10
CA GLU A 85 -15.52 9.35 -8.16
C GLU A 85 -16.16 9.32 -6.77
N ASN A 86 -15.72 8.40 -5.90
CA ASN A 86 -16.44 8.07 -4.67
C ASN A 86 -15.65 8.32 -3.38
N GLY A 87 -14.32 8.40 -3.46
CA GLY A 87 -13.43 8.44 -2.30
C GLY A 87 -13.42 7.13 -1.50
N ILE A 88 -12.42 7.00 -0.63
CA ILE A 88 -12.30 5.89 0.33
C ILE A 88 -12.99 6.30 1.64
N THR A 89 -13.86 5.43 2.15
CA THR A 89 -14.51 5.58 3.47
C THR A 89 -13.72 4.88 4.57
N ASP A 90 -13.29 3.64 4.33
CA ASP A 90 -12.59 2.81 5.31
C ASP A 90 -11.61 1.87 4.62
N ILE A 91 -10.48 1.61 5.28
CA ILE A 91 -9.52 0.57 4.92
C ILE A 91 -9.41 -0.38 6.11
N GLU A 92 -9.84 -1.62 5.90
CA GLU A 92 -9.68 -2.71 6.85
C GLU A 92 -8.49 -3.57 6.43
N ILE A 93 -7.43 -3.51 7.23
CA ILE A 93 -6.23 -4.34 7.09
C ILE A 93 -6.42 -5.61 7.93
N ILE A 94 -6.23 -6.76 7.28
CA ILE A 94 -6.40 -8.09 7.87
C ILE A 94 -5.03 -8.79 7.88
N THR A 95 -4.56 -9.11 9.08
CA THR A 95 -3.25 -9.74 9.30
C THR A 95 -3.30 -10.67 10.51
N GLU A 96 -2.51 -11.75 10.50
CA GLU A 96 -2.40 -12.63 11.67
C GLU A 96 -1.53 -12.05 12.78
N LEU A 97 -0.72 -11.03 12.47
CA LEU A 97 0.29 -10.46 13.35
C LEU A 97 0.16 -8.94 13.40
N ASP A 98 0.46 -8.36 14.56
CA ASP A 98 0.62 -6.92 14.69
C ASP A 98 1.96 -6.43 14.16
N ASP A 99 2.08 -5.12 13.95
CA ASP A 99 3.32 -4.51 13.45
C ASP A 99 4.50 -4.73 14.39
N ALA A 100 4.29 -4.84 15.70
CA ALA A 100 5.39 -5.10 16.64
C ALA A 100 5.99 -6.48 16.42
N LEU A 101 5.16 -7.52 16.31
CA LEU A 101 5.58 -8.89 16.01
C LEU A 101 6.15 -9.03 14.60
N MET A 102 5.58 -8.32 13.62
CA MET A 102 6.16 -8.28 12.27
C MET A 102 7.54 -7.62 12.28
N GLN A 103 7.71 -6.54 13.05
CA GLN A 103 8.96 -5.82 13.22
C GLN A 103 10.01 -6.65 13.98
N GLU A 104 9.63 -7.49 14.94
CA GLU A 104 10.53 -8.43 15.59
C GLU A 104 11.00 -9.53 14.62
N GLN A 105 10.10 -10.00 13.76
CA GLN A 105 10.40 -11.12 12.86
C GLN A 105 11.17 -10.71 11.60
N LYS A 106 11.11 -9.44 11.17
CA LYS A 106 11.88 -8.88 10.04
C LYS A 106 11.90 -9.79 8.80
N ARG A 107 10.75 -10.34 8.42
CA ARG A 107 10.61 -11.30 7.29
C ARG A 107 9.59 -10.83 6.25
N ARG A 108 9.02 -11.76 5.47
CA ARG A 108 7.98 -11.48 4.48
C ARG A 108 6.61 -11.84 5.05
N PHE A 109 5.61 -11.01 4.76
CA PHE A 109 4.22 -11.22 5.15
C PHE A 109 3.28 -10.97 3.98
N HIS A 110 2.13 -11.63 4.03
CA HIS A 110 0.99 -11.33 3.18
C HIS A 110 -0.03 -10.60 4.05
N ILE A 111 -0.48 -9.44 3.59
CA ILE A 111 -1.43 -8.60 4.31
C ILE A 111 -2.60 -8.32 3.36
N ASP A 112 -3.78 -8.71 3.79
CA ASP A 112 -5.01 -8.46 3.04
C ASP A 112 -5.55 -7.08 3.40
N ALA A 113 -6.15 -6.41 2.42
CA ALA A 113 -6.82 -5.13 2.60
C ALA A 113 -8.20 -5.17 1.94
N ASN A 114 -9.21 -4.78 2.71
CA ASN A 114 -10.57 -4.50 2.28
C ASN A 114 -10.75 -2.98 2.27
N ILE A 115 -11.15 -2.41 1.15
CA ILE A 115 -11.26 -0.97 0.94
C ILE A 115 -12.70 -0.64 0.57
N LEU A 116 -13.39 0.02 1.49
CA LEU A 116 -14.78 0.44 1.32
C LEU A 116 -14.85 1.85 0.75
N MET A 117 -15.50 2.00 -0.39
CA MET A 117 -15.70 3.27 -1.08
C MET A 117 -16.90 4.05 -0.54
N GLY A 118 -17.02 5.32 -0.89
CA GLY A 118 -18.15 6.18 -0.51
C GLY A 118 -19.52 5.71 -1.04
N ASP A 119 -19.53 5.01 -2.17
CA ASP A 119 -20.73 4.41 -2.78
C ASP A 119 -21.09 3.02 -2.20
N GLY A 120 -20.29 2.52 -1.25
CA GLY A 120 -20.46 1.20 -0.65
C GLY A 120 -19.78 0.06 -1.42
N ALA A 121 -19.12 0.35 -2.55
CA ALA A 121 -18.33 -0.66 -3.26
C ALA A 121 -17.16 -1.15 -2.40
N LEU A 122 -16.93 -2.47 -2.41
CA LEU A 122 -15.81 -3.09 -1.70
C LEU A 122 -14.74 -3.54 -2.68
N TYR A 123 -13.55 -2.96 -2.57
CA TYR A 123 -12.36 -3.44 -3.26
C TYR A 123 -11.51 -4.27 -2.30
N ALA A 124 -10.85 -5.30 -2.81
CA ALA A 124 -9.93 -6.11 -2.01
C ALA A 124 -8.62 -6.37 -2.73
N THR A 125 -7.55 -6.53 -1.97
CA THR A 125 -6.21 -6.87 -2.47
C THR A 125 -5.40 -7.59 -1.39
N THR A 126 -4.33 -8.26 -1.80
CA THR A 126 -3.33 -8.86 -0.91
C THR A 126 -1.97 -8.30 -1.28
N PHE A 127 -1.35 -7.58 -0.37
CA PHE A 127 0.02 -7.08 -0.54
C PHE A 127 1.02 -8.05 0.10
N ARG A 128 2.09 -8.37 -0.61
CA ARG A 128 3.26 -8.98 -0.02
C ARG A 128 4.18 -7.87 0.48
N VAL A 129 4.36 -7.77 1.78
CA VAL A 129 5.31 -6.83 2.39
C VAL A 129 6.57 -7.57 2.83
N VAL A 130 7.73 -6.94 2.63
CA VAL A 130 9.03 -7.54 2.90
C VAL A 130 9.92 -6.57 3.64
N TRP A 131 10.56 -7.05 4.70
CA TRP A 131 11.66 -6.35 5.34
C TRP A 131 12.96 -6.57 4.57
N GLY A 132 13.77 -5.53 4.46
CA GLY A 132 15.09 -5.63 3.86
C GLY A 132 15.93 -4.39 4.10
N ALA A 133 17.23 -4.53 3.82
CA ALA A 133 18.15 -3.41 3.71
C ALA A 133 18.20 -2.99 2.23
N PHE A 134 17.71 -1.79 1.93
CA PHE A 134 17.61 -1.27 0.57
C PHE A 134 18.70 -0.23 0.30
N GLY A 135 19.16 -0.21 -0.96
CA GLY A 135 20.33 0.55 -1.36
C GLY A 135 20.07 2.04 -1.38
N ALA A 136 20.62 2.74 -0.39
CA ALA A 136 20.65 4.19 -0.39
C ALA A 136 21.68 4.72 -1.42
N PRO A 137 21.65 6.02 -1.80
CA PRO A 137 22.57 6.59 -2.78
C PRO A 137 24.04 6.22 -2.50
N ALA A 138 24.83 6.02 -3.56
CA ALA A 138 26.21 5.52 -3.45
C ALA A 138 27.01 6.23 -2.35
N GLY A 139 27.52 5.45 -1.39
CA GLY A 139 28.28 5.95 -0.24
C GLY A 139 27.47 6.17 1.04
N SER A 140 26.17 5.86 1.05
CA SER A 140 25.36 5.87 2.27
C SER A 140 25.05 4.46 2.78
N ASN A 141 24.70 4.38 4.07
CA ASN A 141 24.32 3.12 4.69
C ASN A 141 22.97 2.65 4.13
N PRO A 142 22.78 1.34 3.90
CA PRO A 142 21.48 0.79 3.53
C PRO A 142 20.39 1.17 4.54
N VAL A 143 19.20 1.51 4.03
CA VAL A 143 18.04 1.79 4.87
C VAL A 143 17.32 0.47 5.13
N GLU A 144 17.15 0.11 6.40
CA GLU A 144 16.26 -0.98 6.76
C GLU A 144 14.81 -0.50 6.79
N ALA A 145 13.94 -1.11 6.00
CA ALA A 145 12.54 -0.72 5.93
C ALA A 145 11.64 -1.84 5.40
N TRP A 146 10.33 -1.58 5.38
CA TRP A 146 9.34 -2.38 4.66
C TRP A 146 9.17 -1.87 3.23
N ARG A 147 9.08 -2.80 2.27
CA ARG A 147 8.72 -2.57 0.86
C ARG A 147 7.69 -3.59 0.41
N LEU A 148 7.08 -3.35 -0.75
CA LEU A 148 6.30 -4.39 -1.44
C LEU A 148 7.25 -5.42 -2.06
N GLY A 149 6.98 -6.70 -1.87
CA GLY A 149 7.87 -7.81 -2.23
C GLY A 149 8.08 -8.00 -3.73
N GLY A 150 7.15 -7.49 -4.53
CA GLY A 150 7.23 -7.47 -5.99
C GLY A 150 5.85 -7.56 -6.62
N LEU A 151 5.66 -6.79 -7.69
CA LEU A 151 4.39 -6.68 -8.40
C LEU A 151 3.88 -8.07 -8.82
N SER A 152 2.77 -8.47 -8.22
CA SER A 152 1.96 -9.60 -8.62
C SER A 152 0.57 -9.09 -8.94
N ARG A 153 -0.16 -9.76 -9.84
CA ARG A 153 -1.54 -9.41 -10.23
C ARG A 153 -2.52 -9.29 -9.05
N VAL A 154 -2.12 -9.70 -7.86
CA VAL A 154 -2.90 -9.62 -6.60
C VAL A 154 -2.68 -8.33 -5.80
N GLU A 155 -1.66 -7.52 -6.11
CA GLU A 155 -1.27 -6.30 -5.35
C GLU A 155 -1.94 -5.02 -5.87
N VAL A 156 -3.03 -5.16 -6.64
CA VAL A 156 -3.94 -4.07 -7.03
C VAL A 156 -5.33 -4.35 -6.48
N PRO A 157 -6.02 -3.35 -5.90
CA PRO A 157 -7.41 -3.49 -5.49
C PRO A 157 -8.31 -3.87 -6.65
N ILE A 158 -9.08 -4.94 -6.46
CA ILE A 158 -10.11 -5.38 -7.40
C ILE A 158 -11.48 -5.29 -6.75
N LEU A 159 -12.49 -4.88 -7.51
CA LEU A 159 -13.86 -4.86 -7.04
C LEU A 159 -14.28 -6.28 -6.68
N ARG A 160 -14.81 -6.46 -5.47
CA ARG A 160 -15.44 -7.72 -5.06
C ARG A 160 -16.93 -7.62 -5.27
N ASP A 161 -17.47 -8.64 -5.93
CA ASP A 161 -18.90 -8.89 -5.85
C ASP A 161 -19.23 -9.19 -4.39
N VAL A 162 -19.91 -8.26 -3.73
CA VAL A 162 -20.51 -8.52 -2.43
C VAL A 162 -21.61 -9.53 -2.70
N GLN A 163 -21.35 -10.83 -2.50
CA GLN A 163 -22.44 -11.77 -2.33
C GLN A 163 -23.20 -11.27 -1.11
N ALA A 164 -24.37 -10.66 -1.34
CA ALA A 164 -25.33 -10.37 -0.31
C ALA A 164 -25.58 -11.71 0.39
N GLY A 165 -25.00 -11.87 1.59
CA GLY A 165 -25.24 -13.04 2.40
C GLY A 165 -26.72 -13.07 2.75
N ASP A 166 -27.35 -14.21 2.47
CA ASP A 166 -28.67 -14.58 2.98
C ASP A 166 -28.73 -14.54 4.51
#